data_AF-A0A484L959-F1
#
_entry.id   AF-A0A484L959-F1
#
_cell.length_a   1.000
_cell.length_b   1.000
_cell.length_c   1.000
_cell.angle_alpha   90.00
_cell.angle_beta   90.00
_cell.angle_gamma   90.00
#
_symmetry.space_group_name_H-M   'P 1'
#
loop_
_entity.id
_entity.type
_entity.pdbx_description
1 polymer ?
#
loop_
_entity_poly.entity_id
_entity_poly.type
_entity_poly.pdbx_seq_one_letter_code
_entity_poly.pdbx_strand_id
1 'polypeptide(L)'
;MLFQKAREAGIDVECRSVSAEEISLLILSRNYIAIALVDQCKLSHSWLEDLYVSSFCSNKPGYTGHYVVICGYDSDTDTFEIRDPASSQEYERVSSRCLEEARKAFGTDEDLLLIRLTEENPNNL
;
A
#
# COMPACT_ATOMS: atom_id res chain seq x y z
N MET A 1 15.17 10.71 -13.48
CA MET A 1 14.87 9.68 -12.46
C MET A 1 13.41 9.79 -12.04
N LEU A 2 12.78 8.72 -11.55
CA LEU A 2 11.33 8.65 -11.30
C LEU A 2 10.81 9.80 -10.41
N PHE A 3 11.37 9.96 -9.21
CA PHE A 3 10.93 11.00 -8.26
C PHE A 3 11.14 12.43 -8.77
N GLN A 4 12.22 12.65 -9.52
CA GLN A 4 12.45 13.95 -10.16
C GLN A 4 11.33 14.27 -11.17
N LYS A 5 10.95 13.30 -12.01
CA LYS A 5 9.83 13.46 -12.94
C LYS A 5 8.49 13.66 -12.23
N ALA A 6 8.26 12.96 -11.12
CA ALA A 6 7.05 13.14 -10.31
C ALA A 6 6.96 14.57 -9.77
N ARG A 7 8.05 15.10 -9.20
CA ARG A 7 8.12 16.48 -8.71
C ARG A 7 7.96 17.52 -9.83
N GLU A 8 8.57 17.28 -10.99
CA GLU A 8 8.38 18.12 -12.19
C GLU A 8 6.93 18.11 -12.67
N ALA A 9 6.20 17.03 -12.44
CA ALA A 9 4.76 16.93 -12.71
C ALA A 9 3.88 17.48 -11.57
N GLY A 10 4.46 18.09 -10.53
CA GLY A 10 3.73 18.65 -9.39
C GLY A 10 3.30 17.64 -8.33
N ILE A 11 3.78 16.39 -8.40
CA ILE A 11 3.47 15.34 -7.44
C ILE A 11 4.47 15.43 -6.28
N ASP A 12 3.97 15.72 -5.09
CA ASP A 12 4.78 15.76 -3.87
C ASP A 12 4.93 14.34 -3.29
N VAL A 13 6.15 13.81 -3.34
CA VAL A 13 6.49 12.44 -2.93
C VAL A 13 7.57 12.46 -1.84
N GLU A 14 7.27 11.80 -0.72
CA GLU A 14 8.16 11.60 0.42
C GLU A 14 8.44 10.11 0.63
N CYS A 15 9.71 9.72 0.80
CA CYS A 15 10.08 8.36 1.22
C CYS A 15 10.29 8.37 2.74
N ARG A 16 9.52 7.59 3.50
CA ARG A 16 9.62 7.54 4.98
C ARG A 16 9.28 6.15 5.48
N SER A 17 9.92 5.71 6.57
CA SER A 17 9.45 4.56 7.35
C SER A 17 8.58 5.07 8.51
N VAL A 18 7.39 4.50 8.64
CA VAL A 18 6.33 4.90 9.60
C VAL A 18 5.60 3.63 10.09
N SER A 19 4.84 3.70 11.19
CA SER A 19 4.01 2.57 11.66
C SER A 19 2.69 2.43 10.87
N ALA A 20 2.03 1.26 10.93
CA ALA A 20 0.67 1.12 10.39
C ALA A 20 -0.33 2.12 10.97
N GLU A 21 -0.20 2.49 12.24
CA GLU A 21 -1.05 3.49 12.89
C GLU A 21 -0.80 4.89 12.32
N GLU A 22 0.46 5.24 12.05
CA GLU A 22 0.78 6.49 11.37
C GLU A 22 0.25 6.51 9.94
N ILE A 23 0.34 5.39 9.22
CA ILE A 23 -0.27 5.24 7.88
C ILE A 23 -1.78 5.45 7.98
N SER A 24 -2.47 4.82 8.93
CA SER A 24 -3.92 4.97 9.06
C SER A 24 -4.32 6.42 9.32
N LEU A 25 -3.62 7.14 10.20
CA LEU A 25 -3.85 8.56 10.45
C LEU A 25 -3.64 9.43 9.21
N LEU A 26 -2.56 9.16 8.44
CA LEU A 26 -2.27 9.89 7.21
C LEU A 26 -3.36 9.67 6.14
N ILE A 27 -3.80 8.42 5.95
CA ILE A 27 -4.84 8.07 4.99
C ILE A 27 -6.21 8.64 5.43
N LEU A 28 -6.55 8.54 6.72
CA LEU A 28 -7.78 9.13 7.28
C LEU A 28 -7.83 10.65 7.14
N SER A 29 -6.68 11.33 7.13
CA SER A 29 -6.61 12.77 6.90
C SER A 29 -7.06 13.19 5.50
N ARG A 30 -7.18 12.23 4.56
CA ARG A 30 -7.51 12.44 3.14
C ARG A 30 -6.53 13.35 2.38
N ASN A 31 -5.41 13.70 3.00
CA ASN A 31 -4.36 14.49 2.37
C ASN A 31 -3.27 13.63 1.73
N TYR A 32 -3.33 12.30 1.90
CA TYR A 32 -2.28 11.39 1.47
C TYR A 32 -2.85 10.12 0.87
N ILE A 33 -2.12 9.58 -0.10
CA ILE A 33 -2.12 8.17 -0.46
C ILE A 33 -0.72 7.62 -0.22
N ALA A 34 -0.59 6.30 -0.12
CA ALA A 34 0.71 5.67 0.05
C ALA A 34 0.96 4.57 -0.97
N ILE A 35 2.21 4.35 -1.34
CA ILE A 35 2.65 3.18 -2.11
C ILE A 35 3.63 2.42 -1.23
N ALA A 36 3.33 1.16 -0.91
CA ALA A 36 4.13 0.33 -0.02
C ALA A 36 4.77 -0.83 -0.79
N LEU A 37 6.04 -1.12 -0.50
CA LEU A 37 6.65 -2.39 -0.87
C LEU A 37 6.25 -3.45 0.15
N VAL A 38 5.68 -4.55 -0.32
CA VAL A 38 5.22 -5.66 0.52
C VAL A 38 5.82 -6.97 0.04
N ASP A 39 5.96 -7.94 0.94
CA ASP A 39 6.10 -9.35 0.56
C ASP A 39 4.73 -9.88 0.15
N GLN A 40 4.53 -10.08 -1.16
CA GLN A 40 3.25 -10.50 -1.70
C GLN A 40 2.82 -11.88 -1.21
N CYS A 41 3.76 -12.78 -0.93
CA CYS A 41 3.40 -14.08 -0.35
C CYS A 41 2.70 -13.90 1.00
N LYS A 42 3.25 -13.06 1.88
CA LYS A 42 2.65 -12.80 3.20
C LYS A 42 1.33 -12.07 3.09
N LEU A 43 1.26 -11.07 2.20
CA LEU A 43 0.03 -10.34 1.98
C LEU A 43 -1.06 -11.30 1.46
N SER A 44 -0.81 -12.07 0.40
CA SER A 44 -1.78 -13.02 -0.15
C SER A 44 -2.11 -14.21 0.77
N HIS A 45 -1.18 -14.69 1.60
CA HIS A 45 -1.49 -15.77 2.55
C HIS A 45 -2.44 -15.32 3.65
N SER A 46 -2.32 -14.07 4.10
CA SER A 46 -3.24 -13.51 5.08
C SER A 46 -4.68 -13.32 4.55
N TRP A 47 -4.83 -13.20 3.23
CA TRP A 47 -6.13 -13.20 2.55
C TRP A 47 -6.75 -14.59 2.44
N LEU A 48 -5.91 -15.61 2.31
CA LEU A 48 -6.31 -16.98 2.01
C LEU A 48 -6.79 -17.77 3.25
N GLU A 49 -6.67 -17.22 4.46
CA GLU A 49 -7.34 -17.81 5.63
C GLU A 49 -8.87 -17.72 5.54
N ASP A 50 -9.44 -16.84 4.70
CA ASP A 50 -10.89 -16.74 4.51
C ASP A 50 -11.43 -17.41 3.22
N LEU A 51 -10.60 -17.68 2.19
CA LEU A 51 -11.05 -18.36 0.96
C LEU A 51 -9.95 -19.25 0.35
N TYR A 52 -10.24 -20.54 0.25
CA TYR A 52 -9.31 -21.58 -0.18
C TYR A 52 -9.04 -21.56 -1.70
N VAL A 53 -8.14 -20.71 -2.20
CA VAL A 53 -7.59 -20.85 -3.58
C VAL A 53 -6.09 -20.52 -3.63
N SER A 54 -5.28 -21.54 -3.37
CA SER A 54 -3.84 -21.55 -3.64
C SER A 54 -3.58 -21.79 -5.14
N SER A 55 -2.96 -20.84 -5.84
CA SER A 55 -2.36 -21.15 -7.15
C SER A 55 -1.09 -20.39 -7.55
N PHE A 56 -0.51 -19.50 -6.73
CA PHE A 56 0.70 -18.78 -7.15
C PHE A 56 1.92 -18.91 -6.22
N CYS A 57 1.78 -19.48 -5.01
CA CYS A 57 2.92 -19.71 -4.13
C CYS A 57 3.66 -20.99 -4.54
N SER A 58 4.53 -20.86 -5.53
CA SER A 58 5.44 -21.91 -6.01
C SER A 58 6.38 -22.38 -4.89
N ASN A 59 6.00 -23.42 -4.11
CA ASN A 59 6.79 -24.35 -3.26
C ASN A 59 8.19 -23.93 -2.70
N LYS A 60 8.45 -22.65 -2.51
CA LYS A 60 9.63 -22.07 -1.88
C LYS A 60 9.16 -20.86 -1.09
N PRO A 61 9.46 -20.75 0.22
CA PRO A 61 9.18 -19.56 1.01
C PRO A 61 10.18 -18.46 0.64
N GLY A 62 10.04 -17.94 -0.58
CA GLY A 62 10.85 -16.85 -1.10
C GLY A 62 10.13 -15.53 -0.94
N TYR A 63 10.86 -14.52 -0.48
CA TYR A 63 10.43 -13.12 -0.54
C TYR A 63 10.05 -12.76 -1.98
N THR A 64 8.83 -12.24 -2.17
CA THR A 64 8.38 -11.68 -3.45
C THR A 64 7.96 -10.24 -3.23
N GLY A 65 8.88 -9.31 -3.49
CA GLY A 65 8.61 -7.88 -3.37
C GLY A 65 7.60 -7.41 -4.41
N HIS A 66 6.55 -6.72 -3.96
CA HIS A 66 5.52 -6.15 -4.82
C HIS A 66 5.05 -4.79 -4.30
N TYR A 67 4.78 -3.85 -5.20
CA TYR A 67 4.29 -2.53 -4.82
C TYR A 67 2.76 -2.47 -4.93
N VAL A 68 2.12 -2.06 -3.83
CA VAL A 68 0.66 -1.84 -3.76
C VAL A 68 0.36 -0.40 -3.38
N VAL A 69 -0.80 0.11 -3.79
CA VAL A 69 -1.26 1.46 -3.44
C VAL A 69 -2.25 1.35 -2.28
N ILE A 70 -2.05 2.10 -1.21
CA ILE A 70 -2.97 2.23 -0.08
C ILE A 70 -3.80 3.49 -0.31
N CYS A 71 -5.11 3.30 -0.49
CA CYS A 71 -6.06 4.33 -0.90
C CYS A 71 -7.01 4.75 0.22
N GLY A 72 -7.26 3.87 1.19
CA GLY A 72 -8.27 4.09 2.22
C GLY A 72 -7.96 3.31 3.48
N TYR A 73 -8.61 3.69 4.58
CA TYR A 73 -8.58 2.99 5.84
C TYR A 73 -9.96 3.06 6.49
N ASP A 74 -10.44 1.91 6.94
CA ASP A 74 -11.68 1.74 7.68
C ASP A 74 -11.34 1.46 9.15
N SER A 75 -11.65 2.44 10.02
CA SER A 75 -11.38 2.36 11.45
C SER A 75 -12.31 1.39 12.19
N ASP A 76 -13.47 1.05 11.63
CA ASP A 76 -14.43 0.16 12.29
C ASP A 76 -13.97 -1.30 12.17
N THR A 77 -13.29 -1.63 11.07
CA THR A 77 -12.80 -2.98 10.78
C THR A 77 -11.28 -3.12 10.91
N ASP A 78 -10.56 -2.02 11.13
CA ASP A 78 -9.09 -1.95 11.12
C ASP A 78 -8.48 -2.51 9.82
N THR A 79 -9.09 -2.13 8.69
CA THR A 79 -8.67 -2.59 7.35
C THR A 79 -8.26 -1.43 6.44
N PHE A 80 -7.22 -1.66 5.66
CA PHE A 80 -6.78 -0.78 4.58
C PHE A 80 -7.42 -1.21 3.26
N GLU A 81 -7.84 -0.22 2.48
CA GLU A 81 -8.22 -0.39 1.09
C GLU A 81 -6.98 -0.22 0.23
N ILE A 82 -6.60 -1.28 -0.48
CA ILE A 82 -5.43 -1.33 -1.36
C ILE A 82 -5.85 -1.53 -2.81
N ARG A 83 -5.02 -1.03 -3.73
CA ARG A 83 -5.06 -1.36 -5.14
C ARG A 83 -3.77 -2.06 -5.54
N ASP A 84 -3.90 -3.25 -6.09
CA ASP A 84 -2.80 -4.01 -6.68
C ASP A 84 -2.75 -3.74 -8.20
N PRO A 85 -1.69 -3.07 -8.71
CA PRO A 85 -1.54 -2.82 -10.15
C PRO A 85 -1.44 -4.08 -11.03
N ALA A 86 -1.11 -5.24 -10.44
CA ALA A 86 -1.05 -6.54 -11.10
C ALA A 86 -2.35 -7.35 -10.96
N SER A 87 -3.32 -6.87 -10.17
CA SER A 87 -4.64 -7.46 -10.02
C SER A 87 -5.64 -6.84 -10.99
N SER A 88 -6.62 -7.62 -11.43
CA SER A 88 -7.77 -7.12 -12.20
C SER A 88 -8.91 -6.61 -11.31
N GLN A 89 -8.78 -6.82 -9.99
CA GLN A 89 -9.74 -6.35 -9.01
C GLN A 89 -9.58 -4.85 -8.78
N GLU A 90 -10.70 -4.13 -8.67
CA GLU A 90 -10.67 -2.67 -8.57
C GLU A 90 -10.11 -2.16 -7.23
N TYR A 91 -10.40 -2.88 -6.15
CA TYR A 91 -9.85 -2.63 -4.82
C TYR A 91 -9.94 -3.89 -3.95
N GLU A 92 -9.04 -3.94 -2.98
CA GLU A 92 -8.77 -5.08 -2.14
C GLU A 92 -8.70 -4.59 -0.67
N ARG A 93 -9.16 -5.37 0.31
CA ARG A 93 -9.13 -4.98 1.74
C ARG A 93 -8.20 -5.88 2.54
N VAL A 94 -7.30 -5.27 3.30
CA VAL A 94 -6.31 -5.97 4.14
C VAL A 94 -6.37 -5.49 5.57
N SER A 95 -6.25 -6.36 6.55
CA SER A 95 -6.13 -5.89 7.94
C SER A 95 -4.81 -5.15 8.16
N SER A 96 -4.82 -4.20 9.10
CA SER A 96 -3.62 -3.44 9.49
C SER A 96 -2.43 -4.34 9.82
N ARG A 97 -2.70 -5.41 10.57
CA ARG A 97 -1.72 -6.42 10.98
C ARG A 97 -1.08 -7.09 9.77
N CYS A 98 -1.89 -7.50 8.79
CA CYS A 98 -1.39 -8.23 7.63
C CYS A 98 -0.54 -7.34 6.72
N LEU A 99 -0.97 -6.09 6.53
CA LEU A 99 -0.18 -5.10 5.82
C LEU A 99 1.16 -4.83 6.52
N GLU A 100 1.14 -4.68 7.85
CA GLU A 100 2.33 -4.44 8.66
C GLU A 100 3.32 -5.61 8.58
N GLU A 101 2.84 -6.84 8.73
CA GLU A 101 3.65 -8.07 8.63
C GLU A 101 4.28 -8.24 7.23
N ALA A 102 3.55 -7.87 6.17
CA ALA A 102 4.02 -7.94 4.79
C ALA A 102 5.02 -6.85 4.44
N ARG A 103 4.79 -5.59 4.85
CA ARG A 103 5.68 -4.45 4.55
C ARG A 103 6.94 -4.39 5.42
N LYS A 104 6.97 -5.09 6.55
CA LYS A 104 8.15 -5.23 7.42
C LYS A 104 8.89 -6.54 7.19
N ALA A 105 8.48 -7.30 6.18
CA ALA A 105 9.16 -8.53 5.82
C ALA A 105 10.58 -8.25 5.33
N PHE A 106 11.48 -9.21 5.56
CA PHE A 106 12.87 -9.10 5.09
C PHE A 106 12.92 -8.80 3.58
N GLY A 107 13.71 -7.79 3.20
CA GLY A 107 13.89 -7.38 1.80
C GLY A 107 12.93 -6.31 1.29
N THR A 108 11.95 -5.89 2.09
CA THR A 108 11.08 -4.73 1.79
C THR A 108 11.69 -3.40 2.24
N ASP A 109 12.67 -3.45 3.16
CA ASP A 109 13.32 -2.29 3.79
C ASP A 109 12.36 -1.24 4.38
N GLU A 110 11.11 -1.66 4.64
CA GLU A 110 10.00 -0.79 5.03
C GLU A 110 9.74 0.37 4.07
N ASP A 111 10.04 0.18 2.77
CA ASP A 111 9.88 1.18 1.73
C ASP A 111 8.41 1.62 1.61
N LEU A 112 8.16 2.88 1.93
CA LEU A 112 6.87 3.55 1.80
C LEU A 112 7.05 4.91 1.14
N LEU A 113 6.28 5.14 0.08
CA LEU A 113 6.17 6.41 -0.62
C LEU A 113 4.86 7.06 -0.21
N LEU A 114 4.94 8.19 0.48
CA LEU A 114 3.79 9.03 0.79
C LEU A 114 3.62 10.07 -0.32
N ILE A 115 2.42 10.15 -0.86
CA ILE A 115 2.07 11.10 -1.91
C ILE A 115 1.04 12.06 -1.33
N ARG A 116 1.38 13.35 -1.27
CA ARG A 116 0.44 14.36 -0.80
C ARG A 116 -0.56 14.70 -1.90
N LEU A 117 -1.84 14.58 -1.59
CA LEU A 117 -2.92 15.04 -2.43
C LEU A 117 -3.01 16.55 -2.29
N THR A 118 -2.71 17.28 -3.36
CA THR A 118 -3.02 18.71 -3.44
C THR A 118 -4.48 18.85 -3.82
N GLU A 119 -5.25 19.64 -3.07
CA GLU A 119 -6.58 20.03 -3.52
C GLU A 119 -6.45 20.79 -4.85
N GLU A 120 -7.19 20.36 -5.87
CA GLU A 120 -7.33 21.15 -7.08
C GLU A 120 -7.93 22.49 -6.68
N ASN A 121 -7.23 23.60 -6.97
CA ASN A 121 -7.81 24.94 -6.84
C ASN A 121 -9.11 24.97 -7.66
N PRO A 122 -10.30 25.17 -7.05
CA PRO A 122 -11.57 25.17 -7.77
C PRO A 122 -11.77 26.35 -8.74
N ASN A 123 -10.73 27.15 -8.99
CA ASN A 123 -10.78 28.40 -9.77
C ASN A 123 -10.18 28.28 -11.19
N ASN A 124 -10.08 27.07 -11.75
CA ASN A 124 -9.64 26.85 -13.14
C ASN A 124 -10.80 26.51 -14.09
N LEU A 125 -11.90 27.27 -14.00
CA LEU A 125 -13.00 27.32 -14.97
C LEU A 125 -13.18 28.75 -15.49
#